data_AF-A0A0J7I0C5-F1
#
_entry.id   AF-A0A0J7I0C5-F1
#
_cell.length_a   1.000
_cell.length_b   1.000
_cell.length_c   1.000
_cell.angle_alpha   90.00
_cell.angle_beta   90.00
_cell.angle_gamma   90.00
#
_symmetry.space_group_name_H-M   'P 1'
#
loop_
_entity.id
_entity.type
_entity.pdbx_description
1 polymer ?
#
loop_
_entity_poly.entity_id
_entity_poly.type
_entity_poly.pdbx_seq_one_letter_code
_entity_poly.pdbx_strand_id
1 'polypeptide(L)'
;ENCRKMEEFVWSEPDILPILQNDVVLASLYVDDKEELPEDQKTKIDLGDGQIKKVKTIGDRWSLFQQVNFNNNSQPHYVLITPDGKVINTPVSGYMPKEDFKKFLECGVNYYKTIK
;
A
#
# COMPACT_ATOMS: atom_id res chain seq x y z
N GLU A 1 1.89 -4.15 -14.76
CA GLU A 1 1.02 -5.34 -14.96
C GLU A 1 0.78 -6.15 -13.69
N ASN A 2 1.73 -6.21 -12.74
CA ASN A 2 1.60 -7.02 -11.53
C ASN A 2 0.42 -6.63 -10.61
N CYS A 3 0.04 -5.35 -10.50
CA CYS A 3 -1.13 -4.93 -9.70
C CYS A 3 -2.43 -5.56 -10.24
N ARG A 4 -2.63 -5.42 -11.56
CA ARG A 4 -3.80 -5.98 -12.24
C ARG A 4 -3.86 -7.51 -12.13
N LYS A 5 -2.71 -8.19 -12.19
CA LYS A 5 -2.63 -9.64 -11.96
C LYS A 5 -3.04 -10.03 -10.55
N MET A 6 -2.66 -9.26 -9.52
CA MET A 6 -3.13 -9.49 -8.16
C MET A 6 -4.66 -9.32 -8.06
N GLU A 7 -5.21 -8.26 -8.65
CA GLU A 7 -6.65 -8.01 -8.64
C GLU A 7 -7.45 -9.12 -9.35
N GLU A 8 -7.01 -9.52 -10.54
CA GLU A 8 -7.72 -10.49 -11.38
C GLU A 8 -7.60 -11.93 -10.89
N PHE A 9 -6.42 -12.35 -10.40
CA PHE A 9 -6.12 -13.76 -10.08
C PHE A 9 -6.01 -14.08 -8.59
N VAL A 10 -5.93 -13.07 -7.72
CA VAL A 10 -5.73 -13.28 -6.28
C VAL A 10 -6.86 -12.65 -5.48
N TRP A 11 -7.22 -11.40 -5.74
CA TRP A 11 -8.26 -10.72 -4.96
C TRP A 11 -9.66 -11.27 -5.23
N SER A 12 -9.90 -11.71 -6.46
CA SER A 12 -11.17 -12.29 -6.91
C SER A 12 -11.44 -13.69 -6.34
N GLU A 13 -10.43 -14.32 -5.74
CA GLU A 13 -10.55 -15.69 -5.22
C GLU A 13 -11.56 -15.77 -4.06
N PRO A 14 -12.41 -16.82 -4.03
CA PRO A 14 -13.56 -16.90 -3.13
C PRO A 14 -13.21 -16.96 -1.64
N ASP A 15 -11.97 -17.30 -1.30
CA ASP A 15 -11.45 -17.38 0.06
C ASP A 15 -10.54 -16.19 0.43
N ILE A 16 -10.35 -15.23 -0.48
CA ILE A 16 -9.63 -13.96 -0.24
C ILE A 16 -10.60 -12.78 -0.26
N LEU A 17 -11.49 -12.74 -1.25
CA LEU A 17 -12.45 -11.65 -1.42
C LEU A 17 -13.28 -11.37 -0.15
N PRO A 18 -13.79 -12.38 0.59
CA PRO A 18 -14.53 -12.11 1.82
C PRO A 18 -13.67 -11.46 2.91
N ILE A 19 -12.39 -11.80 3.01
CA ILE A 19 -11.47 -11.19 3.99
C ILE A 19 -11.26 -9.72 3.64
N LEU A 20 -11.01 -9.42 2.36
CA LEU A 20 -10.82 -8.06 1.85
C LEU A 20 -12.06 -7.18 2.05
N GLN A 21 -13.26 -7.75 1.96
CA GLN A 21 -14.52 -7.00 2.08
C GLN A 21 -15.02 -6.84 3.52
N ASN A 22 -14.79 -7.84 4.39
CA ASN A 22 -15.44 -7.90 5.70
C ASN A 22 -14.48 -7.72 6.89
N ASP A 23 -13.20 -8.11 6.75
CA ASP A 23 -12.25 -8.11 7.86
C ASP A 23 -11.23 -6.96 7.80
N VAL A 24 -11.13 -6.25 6.67
CA VAL A 24 -10.17 -5.14 6.48
C VAL A 24 -10.81 -3.94 5.80
N VAL A 25 -10.21 -2.76 5.97
CA VAL A 25 -10.50 -1.57 5.18
C VAL A 25 -9.42 -1.44 4.10
N LEU A 26 -9.80 -1.63 2.84
CA LEU A 26 -8.89 -1.51 1.72
C LEU A 26 -8.75 -0.04 1.29
N ALA A 27 -7.51 0.49 1.34
CA ALA A 27 -7.17 1.81 0.84
C ALA A 27 -6.16 1.71 -0.31
N SER A 28 -6.58 2.11 -1.52
CA SER A 28 -5.73 2.10 -2.71
C SER A 28 -5.03 3.44 -2.88
N LEU A 29 -3.69 3.45 -2.84
CA LEU A 29 -2.86 4.64 -3.01
C LEU A 29 -2.24 4.62 -4.42
N TYR A 30 -2.81 5.41 -5.33
CA TYR A 30 -2.33 5.51 -6.71
C TYR A 30 -1.14 6.47 -6.79
N VAL A 31 0.02 5.95 -7.21
CA VAL A 31 1.26 6.72 -7.34
C VAL A 31 1.38 7.45 -8.68
N ASP A 32 0.55 7.09 -9.65
CA ASP A 32 0.48 7.66 -10.99
C ASP A 32 -0.69 8.65 -11.16
N ASP A 33 -1.40 8.95 -10.07
CA ASP A 33 -2.46 9.94 -10.04
C ASP A 33 -1.92 11.34 -10.37
N LYS A 34 -2.54 11.95 -11.39
CA LYS A 34 -2.15 13.26 -11.94
C LYS A 34 -2.98 14.40 -11.39
N GLU A 35 -3.96 14.13 -10.52
CA GLU A 35 -4.71 15.18 -9.84
C GLU A 35 -3.75 16.08 -9.05
N GLU A 36 -3.82 17.38 -9.30
CA GLU A 36 -2.95 18.34 -8.63
C GLU A 36 -3.36 18.50 -7.18
N LEU A 37 -2.36 18.53 -6.29
CA LEU A 37 -2.57 18.91 -4.90
C LEU A 37 -2.95 20.40 -4.82
N PRO A 38 -3.70 20.81 -3.80
CA PRO A 38 -3.84 22.20 -3.43
C PRO A 38 -2.47 22.91 -3.29
N GLU A 39 -2.38 24.18 -3.68
CA GLU A 39 -1.11 24.95 -3.70
C GLU A 39 -0.40 24.97 -2.34
N ASP A 40 -1.13 24.98 -1.23
CA ASP A 40 -0.63 24.93 0.14
C ASP A 40 -0.01 23.57 0.52
N GLN A 41 -0.30 22.52 -0.24
CA GLN A 41 0.23 21.16 -0.04
C GLN A 41 1.35 20.80 -1.03
N LYS A 42 1.56 21.62 -2.08
CA LYS A 42 2.67 21.41 -3.03
C LYS A 42 3.99 21.71 -2.32
N THR A 43 4.93 20.77 -2.37
CA THR A 43 6.23 20.93 -1.71
C THR A 43 7.39 20.40 -2.55
N LYS A 44 8.61 20.71 -2.15
CA LYS A 44 9.84 20.12 -2.71
C LYS A 44 10.61 19.48 -1.58
N ILE A 45 10.87 18.20 -1.70
CA ILE A 45 11.65 17.46 -0.72
C ILE A 45 13.00 17.13 -1.31
N ASP A 46 14.06 17.44 -0.57
CA ASP A 46 15.40 16.96 -0.84
C ASP A 46 15.51 15.52 -0.31
N LEU A 47 15.69 14.57 -1.23
CA LEU A 47 15.84 13.15 -0.89
C LEU A 47 17.30 12.78 -0.58
N GLY A 48 18.22 13.75 -0.61
CA GLY A 48 19.66 13.51 -0.55
C GLY A 48 20.27 13.31 -1.93
N ASP A 49 21.61 13.30 -1.98
CA ASP A 49 22.40 13.08 -3.20
C ASP A 49 22.05 14.02 -4.39
N GLY A 50 21.54 15.22 -4.08
CA GLY A 50 21.14 16.22 -5.08
C GLY A 50 19.81 15.93 -5.77
N GLN A 51 19.05 14.92 -5.33
CA GLN A 51 17.74 14.59 -5.89
C GLN A 51 16.63 15.38 -5.18
N ILE A 52 16.14 16.42 -5.86
CA ILE A 52 14.97 17.19 -5.41
C ILE A 52 13.70 16.59 -6.04
N LYS A 53 12.83 15.99 -5.23
CA LYS A 53 11.51 15.52 -5.65
C LYS A 53 10.47 16.62 -5.44
N LYS A 54 9.78 16.99 -6.51
CA LYS A 54 8.67 17.95 -6.46
C LYS A 54 7.38 17.17 -6.21
N VAL A 55 6.66 17.50 -5.16
CA VAL A 55 5.36 16.92 -4.83
C VAL A 55 4.30 17.88 -5.33
N LYS A 56 3.71 17.58 -6.49
CA LYS A 56 2.70 18.43 -7.13
C LYS A 56 1.36 17.73 -7.26
N THR A 57 1.36 16.41 -7.43
CA THR A 57 0.15 15.61 -7.60
C THR A 57 -0.09 14.68 -6.43
N ILE A 58 -1.30 14.13 -6.35
CA ILE A 58 -1.65 13.07 -5.40
C ILE A 58 -0.70 11.87 -5.57
N GLY A 59 -0.36 11.50 -6.81
CA GLY A 59 0.59 10.44 -7.11
C GLY A 59 1.99 10.71 -6.57
N ASP A 60 2.51 11.93 -6.75
CA ASP A 60 3.82 12.32 -6.20
C ASP A 60 3.85 12.17 -4.68
N ARG A 61 2.76 12.57 -4.00
CA ARG A 61 2.63 12.47 -2.54
C ARG A 61 2.68 11.03 -2.08
N TRP A 62 1.93 10.13 -2.72
CA TRP A 62 1.94 8.71 -2.34
C TRP A 62 3.23 8.00 -2.72
N SER A 63 3.83 8.33 -3.86
CA SER A 63 5.15 7.82 -4.26
C SER A 63 6.23 8.21 -3.25
N LEU A 64 6.24 9.47 -2.81
CA LEU A 64 7.14 9.94 -1.75
C LEU A 64 6.85 9.25 -0.41
N PHE A 65 5.59 9.13 -0.02
CA PHE A 65 5.20 8.46 1.22
C PHE A 65 5.70 7.00 1.24
N GLN A 66 5.53 6.27 0.13
CA GLN A 66 6.02 4.90 0.00
C GLN A 66 7.55 4.83 0.14
N GLN A 67 8.25 5.74 -0.53
CA GLN A 67 9.71 5.82 -0.49
C GLN A 67 10.24 6.12 0.92
N VAL A 68 9.67 7.11 1.61
CA VAL A 68 10.15 7.55 2.92
C VAL A 68 9.85 6.53 4.02
N ASN A 69 8.66 5.92 4.00
CA ASN A 69 8.24 5.03 5.09
C ASN A 69 8.68 3.57 4.89
N PHE A 70 8.78 3.11 3.65
CA PHE A 70 9.04 1.70 3.34
C PHE A 70 10.31 1.49 2.52
N ASN A 71 11.05 2.55 2.18
CA ASN A 71 12.23 2.51 1.32
C ASN A 71 11.99 1.72 0.02
N ASN A 72 10.80 1.89 -0.55
CA ASN A 72 10.34 1.08 -1.66
C ASN A 72 9.56 1.93 -2.68
N ASN A 73 9.83 1.68 -3.96
CA ASN A 73 9.21 2.38 -5.09
C ASN A 73 8.50 1.40 -6.05
N SER A 74 8.39 0.12 -5.71
CA SER A 74 7.77 -0.92 -6.54
C SER A 74 6.28 -1.02 -6.28
N GLN A 75 5.51 -1.35 -7.32
CA GLN A 75 4.07 -1.65 -7.21
C GLN A 75 3.75 -3.03 -7.81
N PRO A 76 2.80 -3.78 -7.24
CA PRO A 76 1.99 -3.45 -6.06
C PRO A 76 2.80 -3.56 -4.76
N HIS A 77 2.40 -2.81 -3.73
CA HIS A 77 2.99 -2.86 -2.39
C HIS A 77 1.86 -2.88 -1.37
N TYR A 78 1.78 -3.95 -0.59
CA TYR A 78 0.73 -4.16 0.41
C TYR A 78 1.30 -4.03 1.81
N VAL A 79 0.62 -3.23 2.63
CA VAL A 79 0.96 -2.97 4.03
C VAL A 79 -0.30 -3.12 4.86
N LEU A 80 -0.23 -3.87 5.95
CA LEU A 80 -1.31 -3.94 6.94
C LEU A 80 -0.97 -3.02 8.11
N ILE A 81 -1.90 -2.11 8.41
CA ILE A 81 -1.79 -1.15 9.50
C ILE A 81 -3.00 -1.25 10.43
N THR A 82 -2.76 -1.04 11.71
CA THR A 82 -3.83 -0.84 12.69
C THR A 82 -4.43 0.57 12.59
N PRO A 83 -5.62 0.81 13.18
CA PRO A 83 -6.22 2.15 13.24
C PRO A 83 -5.36 3.21 13.94
N ASP A 84 -4.46 2.82 14.84
CA ASP A 84 -3.48 3.70 15.49
C ASP A 84 -2.18 3.88 14.68
N GLY A 85 -2.14 3.37 13.44
CA GLY A 85 -1.05 3.61 12.49
C GLY A 85 0.17 2.71 12.66
N LYS A 86 0.07 1.60 13.40
CA LYS A 86 1.17 0.64 13.54
C LYS A 86 1.13 -0.37 12.41
N VAL A 87 2.28 -0.59 11.78
CA VAL A 87 2.46 -1.68 10.82
C VAL A 87 2.50 -3.01 11.57
N ILE A 88 1.63 -3.95 11.21
CA ILE A 88 1.43 -5.20 11.96
C ILE A 88 1.96 -6.45 11.25
N ASN A 89 2.48 -6.31 10.04
CA ASN A 89 3.14 -7.39 9.32
C ASN A 89 4.20 -6.83 8.38
N THR A 90 5.14 -7.68 7.95
CA THR A 90 6.16 -7.29 6.97
C THR A 90 5.48 -6.90 5.65
N PRO A 91 5.71 -5.69 5.12
CA PRO A 91 5.18 -5.28 3.83
C PRO A 91 5.56 -6.24 2.71
N VAL A 92 4.62 -6.52 1.81
CA VAL A 92 4.84 -7.41 0.66
C VAL A 92 4.80 -6.63 -0.64
N SER A 93 5.65 -6.99 -1.60
CA SER A 93 5.77 -6.26 -2.88
C SER A 93 5.76 -7.21 -4.07
N GLY A 94 5.22 -6.75 -5.18
CA GLY A 94 5.15 -7.51 -6.42
C GLY A 94 3.98 -8.50 -6.46
N TYR A 95 3.97 -9.33 -7.49
CA TYR A 95 2.98 -10.39 -7.61
C TYR A 95 3.25 -11.47 -6.56
N MET A 96 2.18 -11.92 -5.91
CA MET A 96 2.23 -12.93 -4.87
C MET A 96 1.23 -14.05 -5.18
N PRO A 97 1.62 -15.34 -5.04
CA PRO A 97 0.67 -16.43 -5.16
C PRO A 97 -0.47 -16.30 -4.14
N LYS A 98 -1.64 -16.78 -4.52
CA LYS A 98 -2.87 -16.78 -3.69
C LYS A 98 -2.61 -17.18 -2.23
N GLU A 99 -1.98 -18.33 -2.03
CA GLU A 99 -1.74 -18.90 -0.69
C GLU A 99 -0.89 -17.99 0.20
N ASP A 100 0.11 -17.33 -0.39
CA ASP A 100 0.99 -16.43 0.35
C ASP A 100 0.26 -15.13 0.71
N PHE A 101 -0.56 -14.61 -0.21
CA PHE A 101 -1.35 -13.40 0.03
C PHE A 101 -2.44 -13.65 1.09
N LYS A 102 -3.08 -14.82 1.06
CA LYS A 102 -4.05 -15.24 2.07
C LYS A 102 -3.41 -15.31 3.45
N LYS A 103 -2.27 -15.98 3.58
CA LYS A 103 -1.52 -16.03 4.86
C LYS A 103 -1.13 -14.65 5.36
N PHE A 104 -0.73 -13.76 4.45
CA PHE A 104 -0.41 -12.37 4.79
C PHE A 104 -1.60 -11.65 5.41
N LEU A 105 -2.80 -11.77 4.82
CA LEU A 105 -4.03 -11.19 5.34
C LEU A 105 -4.44 -11.81 6.68
N GLU A 106 -4.52 -13.15 6.74
CA GLU A 106 -4.92 -13.88 7.94
C GLU A 106 -4.00 -13.58 9.12
N CYS A 107 -2.69 -13.47 8.89
CA CYS A 107 -1.72 -13.10 9.93
C CYS A 107 -2.05 -11.75 10.56
N GLY A 108 -2.27 -10.71 9.74
CA GLY A 108 -2.59 -9.38 10.24
C GLY A 108 -3.97 -9.29 10.91
N VAL A 109 -4.98 -9.91 10.32
CA VAL A 109 -6.34 -9.95 10.88
C VAL A 109 -6.35 -10.69 12.23
N ASN A 110 -5.69 -11.84 12.33
CA ASN A 110 -5.62 -12.62 13.56
C ASN A 110 -4.80 -11.90 14.64
N TYR A 111 -3.70 -11.25 14.26
CA TYR A 111 -2.93 -10.39 15.17
C TYR A 111 -3.83 -9.29 15.76
N TYR A 112 -4.55 -8.56 14.91
CA TYR A 112 -5.45 -7.48 15.36
C TYR A 112 -6.58 -8.00 16.27
N LYS A 113 -7.15 -9.17 15.96
CA LYS A 113 -8.17 -9.82 16.80
C LYS A 113 -7.63 -10.26 18.17
N THR A 114 -6.33 -10.54 18.29
CA THR A 114 -5.71 -11.00 19.55
C THR A 114 -5.31 -9.85 20.47
N ILE A 115 -4.95 -8.69 19.91
CA ILE A 115 -4.56 -7.50 20.69
C ILE A 115 -5.75 -6.65 21.16
N LYS A 116 -6.97 -6.97 20.69
CA LYS A 116 -8.21 -6.31 21.08
C LYS A 116 -8.83 -6.99 22.30
#